data_AF-G5JDH4-F1
#
_entry.id   AF-G5JDH4-F1
#
_cell.length_a   1.000
_cell.length_b   1.000
_cell.length_c   1.000
_cell.angle_alpha   90.00
_cell.angle_beta   90.00
_cell.angle_gamma   90.00
#
_symmetry.space_group_name_H-M   'P 1'
#
loop_
_entity.id
_entity.type
_entity.pdbx_description
1 polymer ?
#
loop_
_entity_poly.entity_id
_entity_poly.type
_entity_poly.pdbx_seq_one_letter_code
_entity_poly.pdbx_strand_id
1 'polypeptide(L)'
;MSKLPEVFTSFRKKVEKNSTVNPILISPRKLRSLPDIEVGNVPSLEELELEKPKYDSRGVLEFKGGETEGIQRLNNYFWERNCLKEYKETRNGMLGADYSSKFSPWLANGCLSPRYIYEEVQKYEEKRIKNNSTYWLIFELLWRDYFRFISAKHGNKIFYQSGLQGVDIPWKEDQERFKLWQEGNTGYPLVDGNMRELAATGFMSNRGRQNVASFLTKKLRN
;
A
#
# COMPACT_ATOMS: atom_id res chain seq x y z
N MET A 1 -21.43 -4.82 -10.87
CA MET A 1 -20.66 -5.18 -9.66
C MET A 1 -21.45 -5.92 -8.58
N SER A 2 -22.78 -6.07 -8.68
CA SER A 2 -23.62 -6.72 -7.64
C SER A 2 -23.17 -8.15 -7.25
N LYS A 3 -22.56 -8.91 -8.18
CA LYS A 3 -22.08 -10.28 -7.99
C LYS A 3 -20.66 -10.41 -7.38
N LEU A 4 -20.03 -9.31 -6.95
CA LEU A 4 -18.74 -9.36 -6.24
C LEU A 4 -18.96 -9.98 -4.84
N PRO A 5 -18.21 -11.03 -4.45
CA PRO A 5 -18.32 -11.61 -3.10
C PRO A 5 -17.94 -10.62 -2.00
N GLU A 6 -18.65 -10.63 -0.87
CA GLU A 6 -18.35 -9.81 0.33
C GLU A 6 -17.24 -10.39 1.21
N VAL A 7 -16.75 -11.60 0.87
CA VAL A 7 -15.66 -12.27 1.58
C VAL A 7 -14.47 -12.40 0.64
N PHE A 8 -13.32 -11.86 1.04
CA PHE A 8 -12.08 -11.89 0.26
C PHE A 8 -11.71 -13.29 -0.25
N THR A 9 -11.78 -14.31 0.61
CA THR A 9 -11.44 -15.69 0.23
C THR A 9 -12.31 -16.19 -0.93
N SER A 10 -13.61 -15.84 -0.95
CA SER A 10 -14.54 -16.19 -2.03
C SER A 10 -14.24 -15.40 -3.30
N PHE A 11 -13.89 -14.11 -3.19
CA PHE A 11 -13.41 -13.30 -4.31
C PHE A 11 -12.14 -13.92 -4.93
N ARG A 12 -11.10 -14.15 -4.11
CA ARG A 12 -9.82 -14.72 -4.52
C ARG A 12 -10.00 -16.04 -5.26
N LYS A 13 -10.70 -17.01 -4.64
CA LYS A 13 -10.95 -18.33 -5.27
C LYS A 13 -11.67 -18.20 -6.61
N LYS A 14 -12.61 -17.25 -6.73
CA LYS A 14 -13.37 -17.03 -7.97
C LYS A 14 -12.51 -16.43 -9.08
N VAL A 15 -11.68 -15.42 -8.78
CA VAL A 15 -10.81 -14.79 -9.79
C VAL A 15 -9.65 -15.68 -10.19
N GLU A 16 -9.03 -16.40 -9.26
CA GLU A 16 -7.97 -17.36 -9.57
C GLU A 16 -8.46 -18.52 -10.45
N LYS A 17 -9.71 -18.94 -10.28
CA LYS A 17 -10.30 -20.04 -11.07
C LYS A 17 -10.80 -19.59 -12.45
N ASN A 18 -11.42 -18.41 -12.54
CA ASN A 18 -12.23 -18.04 -13.70
C ASN A 18 -11.73 -16.79 -14.44
N SER A 19 -10.55 -16.27 -14.10
CA SER A 19 -10.01 -15.05 -14.69
C SER A 19 -8.53 -15.20 -14.98
N THR A 20 -8.06 -14.42 -15.95
CA THR A 20 -6.66 -14.34 -16.34
C THR A 20 -6.15 -12.91 -16.14
N VAL A 21 -4.89 -12.79 -15.75
CA VAL A 21 -4.23 -11.48 -15.71
C VAL A 21 -3.83 -11.12 -17.13
N ASN A 22 -4.35 -10.00 -17.63
CA ASN A 22 -3.97 -9.50 -18.95
C ASN A 22 -2.47 -9.12 -18.97
N PRO A 23 -1.78 -9.27 -20.11
CA PRO A 23 -0.39 -8.82 -20.24
C PRO A 23 -0.26 -7.31 -20.04
N ILE A 24 0.96 -6.84 -19.75
CA ILE A 24 1.28 -5.42 -19.74
C ILE A 24 1.10 -4.81 -21.13
N LEU A 25 0.75 -3.53 -21.16
CA LEU A 25 0.81 -2.74 -22.39
C LEU A 25 2.25 -2.25 -22.56
N ILE A 26 2.77 -2.30 -23.78
CA ILE A 26 4.13 -1.86 -24.08
C ILE A 26 4.14 -0.32 -24.10
N SER A 27 5.03 0.28 -23.31
CA SER A 27 5.25 1.73 -23.33
C SER A 27 5.75 2.17 -24.71
N PRO A 28 5.12 3.17 -25.35
CA PRO A 28 5.55 3.64 -26.66
C PRO A 28 6.95 4.23 -26.59
N ARG A 29 7.85 3.82 -27.49
CA ARG A 29 9.23 4.36 -27.57
C ARG A 29 9.30 5.75 -28.18
N LYS A 30 8.24 6.15 -28.89
CA LYS A 30 8.11 7.46 -29.53
C LYS A 30 6.66 7.89 -29.48
N LEU A 31 6.45 9.13 -29.04
CA LEU A 31 5.17 9.82 -29.11
C LEU A 31 5.22 10.90 -30.19
N ARG A 32 4.06 11.38 -30.60
CA ARG A 32 3.99 12.60 -31.42
C ARG A 32 4.52 13.78 -30.61
N SER A 33 5.13 14.75 -31.29
CA SER A 33 5.56 15.99 -30.64
C SER A 33 4.35 16.68 -30.00
N LEU A 34 4.61 17.39 -28.90
CA LEU A 34 3.61 18.27 -28.30
C LEU A 34 3.24 19.38 -29.30
N PRO A 35 1.98 19.86 -29.27
CA PRO A 35 1.65 21.11 -29.96
C PRO A 35 2.47 22.26 -29.38
N ASP A 36 2.61 23.35 -30.12
CA ASP A 36 3.31 24.55 -29.67
C ASP A 36 2.46 25.28 -28.60
N ILE A 37 2.71 24.93 -27.34
CA ILE A 37 2.00 25.44 -26.16
C ILE A 37 2.98 25.67 -25.01
N GLU A 38 2.63 26.55 -24.08
CA GLU A 38 3.33 26.67 -22.81
C GLU A 38 3.07 25.43 -21.94
N VAL A 39 4.13 24.71 -21.56
CA VAL A 39 4.04 23.44 -20.81
C VAL A 39 3.74 23.66 -19.32
N GLY A 40 4.04 24.86 -18.80
CA GLY A 40 3.95 25.18 -17.38
C GLY A 40 5.09 24.57 -16.54
N ASN A 41 5.20 25.03 -15.30
CA ASN A 41 6.15 24.51 -14.31
C ASN A 41 5.44 23.56 -13.34
N VAL A 42 6.17 22.58 -12.81
CA VAL A 42 5.67 21.76 -11.70
C VAL A 42 5.69 22.61 -10.43
N PRO A 43 4.57 22.71 -9.68
CA PRO A 43 4.53 23.55 -8.48
C PRO A 43 5.40 22.97 -7.35
N SER A 44 6.00 23.86 -6.58
CA SER A 44 6.65 23.60 -5.29
C SER A 44 5.61 23.32 -4.20
N LEU A 45 6.08 22.77 -3.06
CA LEU A 45 5.21 22.57 -1.90
C LEU A 45 4.77 23.91 -1.29
N GLU A 46 5.65 24.91 -1.30
CA GLU A 46 5.35 26.25 -0.82
C GLU A 46 4.23 26.93 -1.62
N GLU A 47 4.24 26.79 -2.95
CA GLU A 47 3.16 27.30 -3.81
C GLU A 47 1.80 26.62 -3.56
N LEU A 48 1.81 25.44 -2.96
CA LEU A 48 0.61 24.70 -2.56
C LEU A 48 0.25 24.92 -1.08
N GLU A 49 0.93 25.85 -0.38
CA GLU A 49 0.74 26.12 1.05
C GLU A 49 1.03 24.89 1.94
N LEU A 50 1.98 24.05 1.50
CA LEU A 50 2.39 22.83 2.20
C LEU A 50 3.80 22.96 2.78
N GLU A 51 3.98 22.45 3.99
CA GLU A 51 5.29 22.37 4.63
C GLU A 51 6.15 21.27 3.99
N LYS A 52 7.45 21.58 3.80
CA LYS A 52 8.43 20.56 3.42
C LYS A 52 8.60 19.55 4.56
N PRO A 53 8.35 18.25 4.33
CA PRO A 53 8.54 17.25 5.36
C PRO A 53 10.04 17.15 5.72
N LYS A 54 10.33 17.04 7.02
CA LYS A 54 11.69 16.78 7.50
C LYS A 54 12.05 15.33 7.21
N TYR A 55 13.22 15.10 6.62
CA TYR A 55 13.74 13.75 6.41
C TYR A 55 14.09 13.09 7.75
N ASP A 56 13.66 11.84 7.92
CA ASP A 56 14.01 11.01 9.07
C ASP A 56 14.76 9.76 8.59
N SER A 57 16.02 9.62 8.99
CA SER A 57 16.90 8.52 8.57
C SER A 57 16.48 7.15 9.11
N ARG A 58 15.52 7.09 10.04
CA ARG A 58 14.94 5.83 10.54
C ARG A 58 13.87 5.27 9.61
N GLY A 59 13.44 6.04 8.61
CA GLY A 59 12.52 5.59 7.58
C GLY A 59 12.98 4.30 6.92
N VAL A 60 12.04 3.41 6.61
CA VAL A 60 12.35 2.10 6.00
C VAL A 60 13.01 2.23 4.62
N LEU A 61 12.78 3.35 3.94
CA LEU A 61 13.39 3.78 2.68
C LEU A 61 13.37 5.32 2.63
N GLU A 62 14.33 5.91 1.93
CA GLU A 62 14.16 7.25 1.37
C GLU A 62 13.30 7.13 0.10
N PHE A 63 11.99 7.30 0.24
CA PHE A 63 11.08 7.17 -0.89
C PHE A 63 11.27 8.32 -1.89
N LYS A 64 11.56 7.97 -3.14
CA LYS A 64 11.59 8.89 -4.28
C LYS A 64 10.43 8.59 -5.23
N GLY A 65 9.71 9.63 -5.64
CA GLY A 65 8.57 9.50 -6.55
C GLY A 65 9.00 9.15 -7.99
N GLY A 66 8.06 8.65 -8.80
CA GLY A 66 8.27 8.39 -10.22
C GLY A 66 8.34 6.90 -10.59
N GLU A 67 8.04 6.59 -11.85
CA GLU A 67 8.09 5.23 -12.42
C GLU A 67 9.49 4.62 -12.32
N THR A 68 10.52 5.39 -12.68
CA THR A 68 11.92 4.97 -12.64
C THR A 68 12.33 4.43 -11.27
N GLU A 69 12.02 5.17 -10.20
CA GLU A 69 12.35 4.80 -8.83
C GLU A 69 11.54 3.57 -8.36
N GLY A 70 10.29 3.45 -8.80
CA GLY A 70 9.47 2.26 -8.55
C GLY A 70 10.06 1.00 -9.19
N ILE A 71 10.47 1.09 -10.46
CA ILE A 71 11.11 -0.02 -11.18
C ILE A 71 12.46 -0.36 -10.53
N GLN A 72 13.25 0.64 -10.14
CA GLN A 72 14.51 0.42 -9.42
C GLN A 72 14.28 -0.30 -8.09
N ARG A 73 13.26 0.09 -7.31
CA ARG A 73 12.92 -0.61 -6.07
C ARG A 73 12.50 -2.05 -6.32
N LEU A 74 11.74 -2.32 -7.38
CA LEU A 74 11.39 -3.69 -7.77
C LEU A 74 12.64 -4.49 -8.10
N ASN A 75 13.53 -3.95 -8.94
CA ASN A 75 14.77 -4.60 -9.32
C ASN A 75 15.67 -4.90 -8.12
N ASN A 76 15.79 -3.93 -7.22
CA ASN A 76 16.54 -4.11 -5.99
C ASN A 76 15.95 -5.23 -5.12
N TYR A 77 14.64 -5.24 -4.91
CA TYR A 77 13.98 -6.20 -4.02
C TYR A 77 13.91 -7.63 -4.61
N PHE A 78 13.53 -7.75 -5.89
CA PHE A 78 13.39 -9.04 -6.55
C PHE A 78 14.74 -9.58 -6.99
N TRP A 79 15.51 -8.78 -7.74
CA TRP A 79 16.63 -9.29 -8.51
C TRP A 79 17.95 -9.12 -7.77
N GLU A 80 18.29 -7.92 -7.31
CA GLU A 80 19.60 -7.67 -6.67
C GLU A 80 19.70 -8.34 -5.30
N ARG A 81 18.72 -8.11 -4.42
CA ARG A 81 18.71 -8.62 -3.04
C ARG A 81 18.05 -9.98 -2.89
N ASN A 82 17.35 -10.45 -3.93
CA ASN A 82 16.74 -11.77 -3.95
C ASN A 82 15.72 -12.01 -2.82
N CYS A 83 14.98 -10.98 -2.38
CA CYS A 83 14.13 -11.04 -1.20
C CYS A 83 12.76 -11.70 -1.45
N LEU A 84 12.28 -11.76 -2.70
CA LEU A 84 10.90 -12.22 -3.00
C LEU A 84 10.64 -13.67 -2.51
N LYS A 85 11.63 -14.55 -2.57
CA LYS A 85 11.54 -15.94 -2.07
C LYS A 85 11.26 -16.06 -0.56
N GLU A 86 11.47 -15.00 0.21
CA GLU A 86 11.30 -14.94 1.68
C GLU A 86 10.16 -14.00 2.11
N TYR A 87 9.42 -13.44 1.14
CA TYR A 87 8.41 -12.42 1.39
C TYR A 87 7.33 -12.85 2.41
N LYS A 88 6.84 -14.09 2.35
CA LYS A 88 5.78 -14.56 3.27
C LYS A 88 6.29 -14.64 4.71
N GLU A 89 7.55 -15.02 4.87
CA GLU A 89 8.22 -15.18 6.16
C GLU A 89 8.51 -13.81 6.78
N THR A 90 8.93 -12.83 5.97
CA THR A 90 9.40 -11.54 6.49
C THR A 90 8.32 -10.46 6.56
N ARG A 91 7.20 -10.55 5.82
CA ARG A 91 6.21 -9.45 5.65
C ARG A 91 5.60 -8.87 6.93
N ASN A 92 5.71 -9.56 8.06
CA ASN A 92 5.25 -9.07 9.37
C ASN A 92 6.32 -8.29 10.15
N GLY A 93 7.53 -8.15 9.61
CA GLY A 93 8.57 -7.30 10.17
C GLY A 93 8.18 -5.82 10.20
N MET A 94 8.89 -5.06 11.02
CA MET A 94 8.64 -3.62 11.23
C MET A 94 9.91 -2.77 11.06
N LEU A 95 11.09 -3.38 10.92
CA LEU A 95 12.37 -2.68 10.83
C LEU A 95 13.08 -3.04 9.53
N GLY A 96 13.61 -2.01 8.86
CA GLY A 96 14.41 -2.14 7.64
C GLY A 96 13.59 -2.20 6.34
N ALA A 97 14.28 -2.04 5.21
CA ALA A 97 13.65 -1.99 3.90
C ALA A 97 13.10 -3.36 3.44
N ASP A 98 13.79 -4.45 3.79
CA ASP A 98 13.66 -5.72 3.06
C ASP A 98 12.64 -6.70 3.64
N TYR A 99 12.04 -6.39 4.79
CA TYR A 99 11.00 -7.26 5.32
C TYR A 99 9.75 -7.32 4.40
N SER A 100 9.59 -6.37 3.48
CA SER A 100 8.52 -6.38 2.47
C SER A 100 8.93 -5.56 1.24
N SER A 101 8.16 -5.66 0.16
CA SER A 101 8.50 -5.00 -1.11
C SER A 101 8.61 -3.48 -1.05
N LYS A 102 7.85 -2.84 -0.14
CA LYS A 102 7.68 -1.38 -0.05
C LYS A 102 7.10 -0.74 -1.32
N PHE A 103 6.44 -1.50 -2.20
CA PHE A 103 5.89 -0.98 -3.47
C PHE A 103 4.68 -0.04 -3.32
N SER A 104 4.10 0.08 -2.12
CA SER A 104 2.81 0.76 -1.90
C SER A 104 2.72 2.21 -2.40
N PRO A 105 3.68 3.13 -2.19
CA PRO A 105 3.54 4.49 -2.70
C PRO A 105 3.51 4.55 -4.24
N TRP A 106 4.36 3.78 -4.90
CA TRP A 106 4.38 3.69 -6.37
C TRP A 106 3.14 2.98 -6.96
N LEU A 107 2.55 2.03 -6.22
CA LEU A 107 1.27 1.42 -6.60
C LEU A 107 0.07 2.35 -6.38
N ALA A 108 0.14 3.25 -5.40
CA ALA A 108 -0.93 4.17 -5.05
C ALA A 108 -1.07 5.32 -6.07
N ASN A 109 0.06 5.84 -6.56
CA ASN A 109 0.10 6.91 -7.56
C ASN A 109 0.20 6.41 -9.02
N GLY A 110 0.28 5.10 -9.23
CA GLY A 110 0.32 4.50 -10.57
C GLY A 110 1.70 4.48 -11.24
N CYS A 111 2.77 4.87 -10.54
CA CYS A 111 4.15 4.71 -11.01
C CYS A 111 4.54 3.24 -11.23
N LEU A 112 3.92 2.31 -10.51
CA LEU A 112 4.03 0.87 -10.77
C LEU A 112 2.67 0.26 -11.07
N SER A 113 2.60 -0.50 -12.16
CA SER A 113 1.43 -1.29 -12.51
C SER A 113 1.44 -2.64 -11.78
N PRO A 114 0.31 -3.10 -11.18
CA PRO A 114 0.24 -4.44 -10.59
C PRO A 114 0.43 -5.55 -11.63
N ARG A 115 0.09 -5.31 -12.91
CA ARG A 115 0.35 -6.26 -14.01
C ARG A 115 1.85 -6.40 -14.28
N TYR A 116 2.59 -5.29 -14.21
CA TYR A 116 4.04 -5.31 -14.35
C TYR A 116 4.69 -6.11 -13.21
N ILE A 117 4.27 -5.87 -11.96
CA ILE A 117 4.73 -6.65 -10.81
C ILE A 117 4.41 -8.14 -10.99
N TYR A 118 3.20 -8.46 -11.45
CA TYR A 118 2.79 -9.85 -11.70
C TYR A 118 3.69 -10.55 -12.74
N GLU A 119 3.96 -9.91 -13.89
CA GLU A 119 4.88 -10.48 -14.89
C GLU A 119 6.31 -10.62 -14.36
N GLU A 120 6.79 -9.66 -13.55
CA GLU A 120 8.11 -9.77 -12.91
C GLU A 120 8.16 -10.90 -11.87
N VAL A 121 7.06 -11.17 -11.15
CA VAL A 121 6.95 -12.36 -10.29
C VAL A 121 7.04 -13.63 -11.13
N GLN A 122 6.33 -13.71 -12.26
CA GLN A 122 6.40 -14.89 -13.15
C GLN A 122 7.83 -15.11 -13.66
N LYS A 123 8.50 -14.06 -14.13
CA LYS A 123 9.91 -14.14 -14.55
C LYS A 123 10.82 -14.58 -13.40
N TYR A 124 10.59 -14.09 -12.19
CA TYR A 124 11.36 -14.51 -11.01
C TYR A 124 11.13 -15.98 -10.69
N GLU A 125 9.88 -16.46 -10.75
CA GLU A 125 9.52 -17.86 -10.55
C GLU A 125 10.20 -18.78 -11.57
N GLU A 126 10.27 -18.37 -12.83
CA GLU A 126 10.94 -19.11 -13.91
C GLU A 126 12.48 -19.15 -13.75
N LYS A 127 13.09 -18.01 -13.40
CA LYS A 127 14.56 -17.86 -13.35
C LYS A 127 15.18 -18.26 -12.02
N ARG A 128 14.40 -18.25 -10.94
CA ARG A 128 14.89 -18.50 -9.58
C ARG A 128 14.05 -19.57 -8.91
N ILE A 129 12.96 -19.19 -8.28
CA ILE A 129 12.16 -20.12 -7.48
C ILE A 129 10.70 -19.72 -7.45
N LYS A 130 9.84 -20.71 -7.58
CA LYS A 130 8.42 -20.63 -7.29
C LYS A 130 8.14 -21.24 -5.92
N ASN A 131 7.60 -20.45 -4.99
CA ASN A 131 7.27 -20.93 -3.67
C ASN A 131 6.07 -20.19 -3.07
N ASN A 132 5.78 -20.44 -1.80
CA ASN A 132 4.67 -19.77 -1.11
C ASN A 132 4.84 -18.25 -1.05
N SER A 133 6.08 -17.75 -1.01
CA SER A 133 6.39 -16.32 -0.87
C SER A 133 6.23 -15.55 -2.17
N THR A 134 6.63 -16.14 -3.30
CA THR A 134 6.36 -15.57 -4.63
C THR A 134 4.85 -15.42 -4.87
N TYR A 135 4.07 -16.46 -4.54
CA TYR A 135 2.61 -16.39 -4.56
C TYR A 135 2.04 -15.39 -3.55
N TRP A 136 2.59 -15.30 -2.34
CA TRP A 136 2.03 -14.45 -1.29
C TRP A 136 2.07 -12.97 -1.67
N LEU A 137 3.05 -12.53 -2.47
CA LEU A 137 3.02 -11.15 -2.97
C LEU A 137 1.81 -10.91 -3.90
N ILE A 138 1.46 -11.87 -4.75
CA ILE A 138 0.27 -11.81 -5.61
C ILE A 138 -1.01 -11.85 -4.77
N PHE A 139 -1.04 -12.68 -3.71
CA PHE A 139 -2.15 -12.73 -2.76
C PHE A 139 -2.43 -11.36 -2.12
N GLU A 140 -1.39 -10.59 -1.80
CA GLU A 140 -1.52 -9.25 -1.22
C GLU A 140 -1.93 -8.20 -2.27
N LEU A 141 -1.51 -8.35 -3.54
CA LEU A 141 -2.06 -7.56 -4.63
C LEU A 141 -3.56 -7.85 -4.88
N LEU A 142 -4.02 -9.08 -4.65
CA LEU A 142 -5.45 -9.41 -4.72
C LEU A 142 -6.24 -8.71 -3.61
N TRP A 143 -5.67 -8.48 -2.43
CA TRP A 143 -6.32 -7.64 -1.39
C TRP A 143 -6.49 -6.20 -1.85
N ARG A 144 -5.49 -5.63 -2.54
CA ARG A 144 -5.59 -4.29 -3.14
C ARG A 144 -6.73 -4.22 -4.17
N ASP A 145 -6.81 -5.20 -5.07
CA ASP A 145 -7.87 -5.26 -6.08
C ASP A 145 -9.25 -5.47 -5.43
N TYR A 146 -9.33 -6.33 -4.42
CA TYR A 146 -10.54 -6.57 -3.66
C TYR A 146 -11.10 -5.28 -3.05
N PHE A 147 -10.27 -4.51 -2.34
CA PHE A 147 -10.73 -3.24 -1.75
C PHE A 147 -11.13 -2.22 -2.81
N ARG A 148 -10.43 -2.14 -3.96
CA ARG A 148 -10.84 -1.29 -5.07
C ARG A 148 -12.24 -1.66 -5.60
N PHE A 149 -12.53 -2.96 -5.75
CA PHE A 149 -13.85 -3.41 -6.20
C PHE A 149 -14.93 -3.27 -5.13
N ILE A 150 -14.60 -3.47 -3.86
CA ILE A 150 -15.52 -3.25 -2.73
C ILE A 150 -15.91 -1.77 -2.62
N SER A 151 -14.95 -0.85 -2.73
CA SER A 151 -15.24 0.58 -2.77
C SER A 151 -16.15 0.95 -3.94
N ALA A 152 -15.89 0.42 -5.13
CA ALA A 152 -16.73 0.67 -6.29
C ALA A 152 -18.15 0.05 -6.17
N LYS A 153 -18.28 -1.10 -5.49
CA LYS A 153 -19.58 -1.74 -5.25
C LYS A 153 -20.44 -0.96 -4.24
N HIS A 154 -19.84 -0.50 -3.15
CA HIS A 154 -20.56 0.06 -2.01
C HIS A 154 -20.62 1.59 -2.00
N GLY A 155 -19.84 2.26 -2.86
CA GLY A 155 -19.83 3.72 -2.99
C GLY A 155 -19.53 4.39 -1.65
N ASN A 156 -20.29 5.43 -1.32
CA ASN A 156 -20.05 6.26 -0.13
C ASN A 156 -20.17 5.53 1.21
N LYS A 157 -20.77 4.33 1.25
CA LYS A 157 -20.89 3.54 2.48
C LYS A 157 -19.53 3.20 3.13
N ILE A 158 -18.44 3.22 2.37
CA ILE A 158 -17.09 3.03 2.93
C ILE A 158 -16.65 4.17 3.87
N PHE A 159 -17.32 5.33 3.80
CA PHE A 159 -17.01 6.51 4.61
C PHE A 159 -18.03 6.77 5.72
N TYR A 160 -19.14 6.03 5.74
CA TYR A 160 -20.15 6.20 6.79
C TYR A 160 -19.65 5.59 8.08
N GLN A 161 -20.00 6.21 9.22
CA GLN A 161 -19.65 5.72 10.55
C GLN A 161 -20.14 4.28 10.81
N SER A 162 -21.28 3.93 10.21
CA SER A 162 -21.86 2.58 10.26
C SER A 162 -21.19 1.56 9.32
N GLY A 163 -20.29 2.03 8.45
CA GLY A 163 -19.50 1.24 7.53
C GLY A 163 -20.29 0.42 6.53
N LEU A 164 -19.63 -0.58 5.93
CA LEU A 164 -20.22 -1.46 4.91
C LEU A 164 -21.38 -2.30 5.43
N GLN A 165 -21.34 -2.67 6.72
CA GLN A 165 -22.35 -3.51 7.35
C GLN A 165 -23.57 -2.72 7.85
N GLY A 166 -23.50 -1.38 7.84
CA GLY A 166 -24.58 -0.53 8.35
C GLY A 166 -24.84 -0.72 9.84
N VAL A 167 -23.80 -1.04 10.61
CA VAL A 167 -23.92 -1.29 12.06
C VAL A 167 -23.72 0.02 12.79
N ASP A 168 -24.73 0.46 13.54
CA ASP A 168 -24.61 1.62 14.40
C ASP A 168 -23.81 1.25 15.66
N ILE A 169 -22.68 1.92 15.86
CA ILE A 169 -21.79 1.71 16.99
C ILE A 169 -21.67 3.08 17.68
N PRO A 170 -21.93 3.17 19.00
CA PRO A 170 -21.74 4.41 19.74
C PRO A 170 -20.25 4.64 19.97
N TRP A 171 -19.56 5.10 18.92
CA TRP A 171 -18.17 5.52 18.99
C TRP A 171 -18.04 6.74 19.91
N LYS A 172 -16.93 6.81 20.63
CA LYS A 172 -16.58 7.96 21.44
C LYS A 172 -15.82 8.96 20.58
N GLU A 173 -16.01 10.25 20.83
CA GLU A 173 -15.23 11.32 20.18
C GLU A 173 -14.33 12.00 21.22
N ASP A 174 -13.58 11.18 21.98
CA ASP A 174 -12.64 11.69 23.00
C ASP A 174 -11.39 12.25 22.31
N GLN A 175 -11.40 13.55 22.06
CA GLN A 175 -10.33 14.28 21.35
C GLN A 175 -8.99 14.20 22.07
N GLU A 176 -8.98 14.17 23.41
CA GLU A 176 -7.75 14.09 24.19
C GLU A 176 -7.07 12.72 23.99
N ARG A 177 -7.83 11.63 24.11
CA ARG A 177 -7.31 10.28 23.86
C ARG A 177 -6.91 10.06 22.40
N PHE A 178 -7.66 10.64 21.47
CA PHE A 178 -7.30 10.58 20.05
C PHE A 178 -5.96 11.28 19.80
N LYS A 179 -5.75 12.46 20.40
CA LYS A 179 -4.48 13.19 20.30
C LYS A 179 -3.31 12.39 20.86
N LEU A 180 -3.48 11.75 22.02
CA LEU A 180 -2.46 10.86 22.59
C LEU A 180 -2.13 9.68 21.64
N TRP A 181 -3.13 9.11 20.98
CA TRP A 181 -2.90 8.07 19.96
C TRP A 181 -2.18 8.63 18.72
N GLN A 182 -2.64 9.77 18.19
CA GLN A 182 -2.06 10.43 17.03
C GLN A 182 -0.57 10.78 17.23
N GLU A 183 -0.21 11.29 18.41
CA GLU A 183 1.16 11.67 18.76
C GLU A 183 2.03 10.48 19.22
N GLY A 184 1.43 9.30 19.41
CA GLY A 184 2.11 8.13 19.95
C GLY A 184 2.57 8.33 21.40
N ASN A 185 1.65 8.79 22.26
CA ASN A 185 1.83 9.00 23.70
C ASN A 185 0.77 8.22 24.51
N THR A 186 0.39 7.03 24.03
CA THR A 186 -0.62 6.18 24.66
C THR A 186 -0.11 5.42 25.90
N GLY A 187 1.21 5.35 26.06
CA GLY A 187 1.87 4.53 27.08
C GLY A 187 2.06 3.06 26.66
N TYR A 188 1.74 2.72 25.40
CA TYR A 188 1.92 1.38 24.83
C TYR A 188 3.03 1.43 23.77
N PRO A 189 4.25 0.95 24.06
CA PRO A 189 5.41 1.14 23.20
C PRO A 189 5.20 0.70 21.74
N LEU A 190 4.47 -0.39 21.50
CA LEU A 190 4.17 -0.85 20.14
C LEU A 190 3.28 0.13 19.37
N VAL A 191 2.27 0.72 20.01
CA VAL A 191 1.38 1.70 19.38
C VAL A 191 2.14 3.00 19.16
N ASP A 192 2.81 3.47 20.21
CA ASP A 192 3.53 4.73 20.22
C ASP A 192 4.65 4.74 19.16
N GLY A 193 5.43 3.66 19.07
CA GLY A 193 6.48 3.51 18.07
C GLY A 193 5.94 3.56 16.63
N ASN A 194 4.83 2.88 16.35
CA ASN A 194 4.24 2.89 15.02
C ASN A 194 3.63 4.26 14.66
N MET A 195 2.93 4.91 15.60
CA MET A 195 2.34 6.23 15.34
C MET A 195 3.42 7.29 15.10
N ARG A 196 4.53 7.22 15.84
CA ARG A 196 5.72 8.06 15.61
C ARG A 196 6.41 7.74 14.28
N GLU A 197 6.50 6.47 13.87
CA GLU A 197 7.01 6.08 12.54
C GLU A 197 6.17 6.72 11.43
N LEU A 198 4.84 6.64 11.53
CA LEU A 198 3.94 7.25 10.54
C LEU A 198 4.12 8.76 10.47
N ALA A 199 4.14 9.44 11.61
CA ALA A 199 4.28 10.89 11.67
C ALA A 199 5.64 11.36 11.09
N ALA A 200 6.72 10.63 11.34
CA ALA A 200 8.06 11.03 10.91
C ALA A 200 8.38 10.64 9.46
N THR A 201 7.79 9.57 8.93
CA THR A 201 8.24 8.96 7.66
C THR A 201 7.16 8.84 6.60
N GLY A 202 5.89 9.06 6.96
CA GLY A 202 4.75 8.81 6.09
C GLY A 202 4.49 7.32 5.79
N PHE A 203 5.23 6.41 6.42
CA PHE A 203 5.09 4.97 6.26
C PHE A 203 4.86 4.29 7.62
N MET A 204 4.16 3.15 7.57
CA MET A 204 3.99 2.25 8.70
C MET A 204 3.87 0.82 8.15
N SER A 205 4.49 -0.14 8.81
CA SER A 205 4.36 -1.57 8.48
C SER A 205 2.89 -2.03 8.49
N ASN A 206 2.52 -3.04 7.68
CA ASN A 206 1.15 -3.58 7.69
C ASN A 206 0.77 -4.12 9.08
N ARG A 207 1.72 -4.78 9.76
CA ARG A 207 1.54 -5.27 11.13
C ARG A 207 1.27 -4.12 12.10
N GLY A 208 2.00 -3.01 11.95
CA GLY A 208 1.77 -1.76 12.68
C GLY A 208 0.36 -1.22 12.49
N ARG A 209 -0.05 -1.03 11.23
CA ARG A 209 -1.37 -0.47 10.87
C ARG A 209 -2.52 -1.26 11.48
N GLN A 210 -2.44 -2.60 11.43
CA GLN A 210 -3.44 -3.47 12.05
C GLN A 210 -3.53 -3.28 13.57
N ASN A 211 -2.38 -3.15 14.25
CA ASN A 211 -2.34 -2.96 15.70
C ASN A 211 -2.87 -1.58 16.12
N VAL A 212 -2.41 -0.50 15.49
CA VAL A 212 -2.80 0.86 15.90
C VAL A 212 -4.29 1.14 15.60
N ALA A 213 -4.83 0.60 14.51
CA ALA A 213 -6.26 0.71 14.19
C ALA A 213 -7.13 -0.12 15.17
N SER A 214 -6.69 -1.33 15.53
CA SER A 214 -7.35 -2.15 16.55
C SER A 214 -7.32 -1.46 17.91
N PHE A 215 -6.18 -0.87 18.28
CA PHE A 215 -6.05 -0.14 19.54
C PHE A 215 -7.04 1.04 19.62
N LEU A 216 -7.12 1.86 18.57
CA LEU A 216 -8.06 2.97 18.51
C LEU A 216 -9.51 2.49 18.64
N THR A 217 -9.93 1.58 17.76
CA THR A 217 -11.35 1.18 17.66
C THR A 217 -11.80 0.23 18.78
N LYS A 218 -10.92 -0.63 19.32
CA LYS A 218 -11.31 -1.64 20.31
C LYS A 218 -10.97 -1.24 21.74
N LYS A 219 -9.83 -0.59 21.94
CA LYS A 219 -9.36 -0.23 23.29
C LYS A 219 -9.78 1.18 23.68
N LEU A 220 -9.60 2.16 22.80
CA LEU A 220 -10.09 3.52 23.07
C LEU A 220 -11.60 3.63 22.81
N ARG A 221 -12.12 2.84 21.86
CA ARG A 221 -13.50 2.94 21.34
C ARG A 221 -13.79 4.32 20.75
N ASN A 222 -12.74 4.97 20.25
CA ASN A 222 -12.80 6.17 19.43
C ASN A 222 -12.78 5.78 17.95
#